data_AF-A0A1F3VK33-F1
#
_entry.id   AF-A0A1F3VK33-F1
#
_cell.length_a   1.000
_cell.length_b   1.000
_cell.length_c   1.000
_cell.angle_alpha   90.00
_cell.angle_beta   90.00
_cell.angle_gamma   90.00
#
_symmetry.space_group_name_H-M   'P 1'
#
loop_
_entity.id
_entity.type
_entity.pdbx_description
1 polymer ?
#
loop_
_entity_poly.entity_id
_entity_poly.type
_entity_poly.pdbx_seq_one_letter_code
_entity_poly.pdbx_strand_id
1 'polypeptide(L)' 'MSWEVKYRGQAKKALRPGSKQLSLNARDAMDALHLDLEEDGPMQSAWQNYSKFKGQGKHVDRRHCHLLQTS' A
#
# COMPACT_ATOMS: atom_id res chain seq x y z
N MET A 1 2.33 -17.20 -8.19
CA MET A 1 3.31 -16.29 -8.81
C MET A 1 3.60 -15.23 -7.77
N SER A 2 4.80 -15.17 -7.19
CA SER A 2 5.10 -14.17 -6.16
C SER A 2 5.52 -12.86 -6.80
N TRP A 3 4.83 -11.77 -6.47
CA TRP A 3 5.22 -10.42 -6.89
C TRP A 3 6.33 -9.88 -5.99
N GLU A 4 7.17 -9.00 -6.53
CA GLU A 4 8.17 -8.28 -5.73
C GLU A 4 7.64 -6.88 -5.36
N VAL A 5 7.46 -6.61 -4.06
CA VAL A 5 6.96 -5.33 -3.58
C VAL A 5 8.11 -4.40 -3.17
N LYS A 6 8.17 -3.20 -3.75
CA LYS A 6 9.22 -2.21 -3.51
C LYS A 6 8.67 -0.89 -2.96
N TYR A 7 9.32 -0.39 -1.91
CA TYR A 7 9.02 0.92 -1.35
C TYR A 7 9.79 2.06 -2.05
N ARG A 8 9.08 3.14 -2.39
CA ARG A 8 9.71 4.40 -2.83
C ARG A 8 10.18 5.25 -1.66
N GLY A 9 11.01 6.25 -1.94
CA GLY A 9 11.75 7.03 -0.94
C GLY A 9 10.89 7.60 0.20
N GLN A 10 9.69 8.13 -0.07
CA GLN A 10 8.80 8.64 0.99
C GLN A 10 8.28 7.51 1.89
N ALA A 11 7.82 6.40 1.31
CA ALA A 11 7.36 5.24 2.07
C ALA A 11 8.49 4.63 2.94
N LYS A 12 9.72 4.52 2.40
CA LYS A 12 10.89 4.08 3.16
C LYS A 12 11.17 4.96 4.39
N LYS A 13 10.99 6.28 4.25
CA LYS A 13 11.16 7.21 5.38
C LYS A 13 10.05 7.04 6.42
N ALA A 14 8.81 6.84 5.98
CA ALA A 14 7.66 6.66 6.86
C ALA A 14 7.77 5.37 7.70
N LEU A 15 8.27 4.29 7.09
CA LEU A 15 8.42 2.96 7.70
C LEU A 15 9.70 2.80 8.54
N ARG A 16 10.62 3.77 8.54
CA ARG A 16 11.88 3.67 9.30
C ARG A 16 11.60 3.48 10.81
N PRO A 17 12.35 2.61 11.51
CA PRO A 17 12.26 2.49 12.96
C PRO A 17 12.39 3.85 13.65
N GLY A 18 11.47 4.16 14.56
CA GLY A 18 11.41 5.46 15.26
C GLY A 18 10.74 6.61 14.51
N SER A 19 10.28 6.40 13.27
CA SER A 19 9.43 7.39 12.57
C SER A 19 8.13 7.64 13.35
N LYS A 20 7.60 8.87 13.29
CA LYS A 20 6.29 9.22 13.85
C LYS A 20 5.22 9.46 12.76
N GLN A 21 5.55 9.18 11.50
CA GLN A 21 4.66 9.48 10.36
C GLN A 21 3.47 8.51 10.26
N LEU A 22 3.63 7.30 10.79
CA LEU A 22 2.60 6.27 10.82
C LEU A 22 2.37 5.83 12.27
N SER A 23 1.12 5.64 12.64
CA SER A 23 0.76 4.95 13.89
C SER A 23 1.19 3.48 13.83
N LEU A 24 1.25 2.80 14.98
CA LEU A 24 1.54 1.36 15.03
C LEU A 24 0.56 0.57 14.16
N ASN A 25 -0.75 0.81 14.32
CA ASN A 25 -1.76 0.13 13.52
C ASN A 25 -1.58 0.36 12.01
N ALA A 26 -1.18 1.58 11.59
CA ALA A 26 -0.94 1.86 10.18
C ALA A 26 0.30 1.14 9.65
N ARG A 27 1.29 0.82 10.50
CA ARG A 27 2.44 -0.01 10.11
C ARG A 27 2.04 -1.46 9.96
N ASP A 28 1.30 -2.01 10.91
CA ASP A 28 0.83 -3.39 10.85
C ASP A 28 -0.05 -3.59 9.60
N ALA A 29 -0.89 -2.61 9.28
CA ALA A 29 -1.67 -2.60 8.04
C ALA A 29 -0.80 -2.48 6.77
N MET A 30 0.29 -1.69 6.80
CA MET A 30 1.24 -1.65 5.68
C MET A 30 1.94 -2.99 5.46
N ASP A 31 2.32 -3.68 6.53
CA ASP A 31 2.97 -4.98 6.46
C ASP A 31 2.00 -6.05 5.93
N ALA A 32 0.73 -6.03 6.35
CA ALA A 32 -0.31 -6.89 5.78
C ALA A 32 -0.53 -6.61 4.28
N LEU A 33 -0.62 -5.33 3.88
CA LEU A 33 -0.76 -4.97 2.46
C LEU A 33 0.44 -5.43 1.63
N HIS A 34 1.65 -5.37 2.19
CA HIS A 34 2.86 -5.87 1.52
C HIS A 34 2.74 -7.36 1.22
N LEU A 35 2.34 -8.16 2.22
CA LEU A 35 2.18 -9.61 2.07
C LEU A 35 1.10 -9.95 1.04
N ASP A 36 -0.07 -9.33 1.12
CA ASP A 36 -1.16 -9.53 0.15
C ASP A 36 -0.70 -9.21 -1.28
N LEU A 37 0.06 -8.12 -1.46
CA LEU A 37 0.58 -7.75 -2.77
C LEU A 37 1.66 -8.72 -3.27
N GLU A 38 2.47 -9.32 -2.40
CA GLU A 38 3.43 -10.35 -2.78
C GLU A 38 2.74 -11.64 -3.22
N GLU A 39 1.64 -12.02 -2.57
CA GLU A 39 0.89 -13.25 -2.86
C GLU A 39 -0.04 -13.11 -4.08
N ASP A 40 -0.92 -12.11 -4.05
CA ASP A 40 -2.03 -11.95 -5.01
C ASP A 40 -1.76 -10.89 -6.08
N GLY A 41 -0.78 -10.03 -5.86
CA GLY A 41 -0.48 -8.91 -6.74
C GLY A 41 -1.49 -7.76 -6.63
N PRO A 42 -1.43 -6.79 -7.56
CA PRO A 42 -2.16 -5.53 -7.41
C PRO A 42 -3.63 -5.61 -7.87
N MET A 43 -4.14 -6.78 -8.29
CA MET A 43 -5.33 -6.82 -9.13
C MET A 43 -6.67 -6.91 -8.37
N GLN A 44 -6.69 -7.50 -7.18
CA GLN A 44 -7.85 -7.61 -6.31
C GLN A 44 -7.39 -7.53 -4.86
N SER A 45 -7.84 -6.53 -4.12
CA SER A 45 -7.51 -6.44 -2.71
C SER A 45 -8.77 -6.02 -1.95
N ALA A 46 -9.02 -6.67 -0.81
CA ALA A 46 -10.15 -6.38 0.08
C ALA A 46 -9.96 -5.06 0.85
N TRP A 47 -8.90 -4.32 0.54
CA TRP A 47 -8.54 -3.09 1.20
C TRP A 47 -9.55 -1.99 0.89
N GLN A 48 -9.85 -1.18 1.89
CA GLN A 48 -10.85 -0.14 1.75
C GLN A 48 -10.44 0.89 0.70
N ASN A 49 -11.40 1.30 -0.12
CA ASN A 49 -11.21 2.25 -1.21
C ASN A 49 -10.13 1.83 -2.23
N TYR A 50 -9.83 0.53 -2.36
CA TYR A 50 -8.86 0.01 -3.32
C TYR A 50 -9.30 0.32 -4.77
N SER A 51 -8.74 1.37 -5.35
CA SER A 51 -9.19 1.91 -6.62
C SER A 51 -8.06 2.54 -7.42
N LYS A 52 -8.23 2.59 -8.75
CA LYS A 52 -7.24 3.22 -9.65
C LYS A 52 -7.29 4.74 -9.52
N PHE A 53 -6.13 5.36 -9.47
CA PHE A 53 -6.01 6.81 -9.61
C PHE A 53 -6.47 7.24 -11.01
N LYS A 54 -7.38 8.22 -11.07
CA LYS A 54 -7.84 8.81 -12.32
C LYS A 54 -6.80 9.82 -12.86
N GLY A 55 -6.77 9.99 -14.18
CA GLY A 55 -5.99 11.06 -14.84
C GLY A 55 -4.50 10.79 -15.06
N GLN A 56 -4.01 9.56 -14.89
CA GLN A 56 -2.55 9.27 -14.96
C GLN A 56 -2.03 8.80 -16.34
N GLY A 57 -2.89 8.78 -17.36
CA GLY A 57 -2.52 8.37 -18.73
C GLY A 57 -2.71 6.87 -19.00
N LYS A 58 -2.71 6.47 -20.28
CA LYS A 58 -3.14 5.13 -20.73
C LYS A 58 -2.23 3.95 -20.31
N HIS A 59 -1.08 4.22 -19.68
CA HIS A 59 -0.08 3.20 -19.33
C HIS A 59 0.37 3.22 -17.87
N VAL A 60 -0.31 3.98 -17.01
CA VAL A 60 0.05 4.11 -15.61
C VAL A 60 -1.05 3.46 -14.75
N ASP A 61 -0.75 2.28 -14.19
CA ASP A 61 -1.59 1.67 -13.14
C ASP A 61 -1.04 2.09 -11.77
N ARG A 62 -1.64 3.13 -11.18
CA ARG A 62 -1.47 3.42 -9.76
C ARG A 62 -2.79 3.21 -9.05
N ARG A 63 -2.71 2.58 -7.90
CA ARG A 63 -3.87 2.28 -7.05
C ARG A 63 -3.71 2.97 -5.71
N HIS A 64 -4.84 3.25 -5.09
CA HIS A 64 -4.97 3.87 -3.78
C HIS A 64 -5.81 2.96 -2.90
N CYS A 65 -5.49 2.87 -1.62
CA CYS A 65 -6.32 2.25 -0.60
C CYS A 65 -6.08 2.89 0.76
N HIS A 66 -7.00 2.69 1.69
CA HIS A 66 -6.87 3.11 3.08
C HIS A 66 -6.34 1.97 3.92
N LEU A 67 -5.28 2.24 4.69
CA LEU A 67 -4.66 1.27 5.59
C LEU A 67 -5.46 1.03 6.87
N LEU A 68 -6.16 2.06 7.33
CA LEU A 68 -7.00 2.01 8.50
C LEU A 68 -8.43 2.31 8.09
N GLN A 69 -9.35 1.52 8.61
CA GLN A 69 -10.77 1.79 8.48
C GLN A 69 -11.12 3.02 9.32
N THR A 70 -11.60 4.08 8.67
CA THR A 70 -12.28 5.17 9.37
C THR A 70 -13.65 4.63 9.78
N SER A 71 -13.80 4.27 11.04
CA SER A 71 -15.09 3.99 11.68
C SER A 71 -15.97 5.23 11.72
#